data_AF-A0A497HVQ1-F1
#
_entry.id   AF-A0A497HVQ1-F1
#
_cell.length_a   1.000
_cell.length_b   1.000
_cell.length_c   1.000
_cell.angle_alpha   90.00
_cell.angle_beta   90.00
_cell.angle_gamma   90.00
#
_symmetry.space_group_name_H-M   'P 1'
#
loop_
_entity.id
_entity.type
_entity.pdbx_description
1 polymer ?
#
loop_
_entity_poly.entity_id
_entity_poly.type
_entity_poly.pdbx_seq_one_letter_code
_entity_poly.pdbx_strand_id
1 'polypeptide(L)'
;MYMDRKGGKKFLYFLLLYVRLKQCWEDLRMGLKTRMFLAISLLFGILFAFFMGLTYYFYYVGAIGGIWIIIIPVALAVAIVLLQWALSPLILKWIYKIEWVAGYTPEIDTYIEDVVRKYNIKKPTLGIIRDGNPNAFCFGWTRNKSFLVITEGILRYCDEDEAKAVVGHELGHIAHNDFVVMTIVAAVPLIFYVIFRGALALLRASGRSRGKSSGYAAMAAIVVAAVSFVIYLLSQLVALLISRYREYWADRFSAETTGDPSKLSSALVKIAYGLAVEGGGGKAEKGHRRYENALMIFNANQARALAVNATAGMGFVDKERIKKAMAWDLWNPWAFFLELKSTHPLPAKRIVELDRLAEKMGKLPFIKFEERRPESYWDEFIEDVLVSNLWVFSFPLSLLVFLYSDFTKAVGTFFVSLGVFILIYFLTLKYPFSFKKRNVGELLEDVKVSPVRSRPVILKGRIIGRGVPGLFYSEDLKLDDGTGLVLLDYHQIANFIDFLVGVFATEEKIGQEVEVWGWYRRKIIPYVEIYKMKIGGRWKKIYTQKLYYAVAALLALLGVPFFLL
;
A
#
# COMPACT_ATOMS: atom_id res chain seq x y z
N MET A 1 -40.51 -2.19 -17.28
CA MET A 1 -39.98 -2.71 -18.56
C MET A 1 -38.78 -3.60 -18.25
N TYR A 2 -38.76 -4.86 -18.69
CA TYR A 2 -37.70 -5.83 -18.36
C TYR A 2 -36.37 -5.43 -19.04
N MET A 3 -35.33 -5.09 -18.28
CA MET A 3 -33.96 -5.01 -18.81
C MET A 3 -33.29 -6.37 -18.81
N ASP A 4 -32.66 -6.73 -19.93
CA ASP A 4 -32.04 -8.06 -20.14
C ASP A 4 -30.88 -8.32 -19.17
N ARG A 5 -30.95 -9.47 -18.48
CA ARG A 5 -29.99 -9.95 -17.48
C ARG A 5 -28.62 -10.36 -18.05
N LYS A 6 -28.35 -10.24 -19.35
CA LYS A 6 -27.14 -10.79 -19.98
C LYS A 6 -25.87 -9.92 -19.92
N GLY A 7 -25.98 -8.60 -19.76
CA GLY A 7 -24.83 -7.68 -19.70
C GLY A 7 -24.04 -7.78 -18.39
N GLY A 8 -24.67 -7.41 -17.27
CA GLY A 8 -24.05 -7.45 -15.93
C GLY A 8 -23.60 -8.85 -15.50
N LYS A 9 -24.28 -9.90 -15.99
CA LYS A 9 -23.84 -11.28 -15.78
C LYS A 9 -22.45 -11.55 -16.34
N LYS A 10 -22.03 -10.99 -17.49
CA LYS A 10 -20.68 -11.26 -18.04
C LYS A 10 -19.56 -10.71 -17.16
N PHE A 11 -19.72 -9.50 -16.61
CA PHE A 11 -18.75 -8.94 -15.66
C PHE A 11 -18.72 -9.74 -14.36
N LEU A 12 -19.89 -10.07 -13.81
CA LEU A 12 -19.99 -10.92 -12.61
C LEU A 12 -19.42 -12.33 -12.86
N TYR A 13 -19.63 -12.91 -14.05
CA TYR A 13 -19.08 -14.21 -14.44
C TYR A 13 -17.57 -14.16 -14.63
N PHE A 14 -17.01 -13.07 -15.16
CA PHE A 14 -15.55 -12.88 -15.24
C PHE A 14 -14.94 -12.73 -13.84
N LEU A 15 -15.60 -12.00 -12.93
CA LEU A 15 -15.20 -11.88 -11.54
C LEU A 15 -15.29 -13.22 -10.79
N LEU A 16 -16.38 -13.97 -10.97
CA LEU A 16 -16.58 -15.31 -10.41
C LEU A 16 -15.63 -16.35 -11.01
N LEU A 17 -15.30 -16.26 -12.30
CA LEU A 17 -14.31 -17.09 -12.97
C LEU A 17 -12.91 -16.77 -12.43
N TYR A 18 -12.58 -15.49 -12.23
CA TYR A 18 -11.34 -15.08 -11.57
C TYR A 18 -11.26 -15.61 -10.13
N VAL A 19 -12.33 -15.49 -9.34
CA VAL A 19 -12.39 -16.04 -7.98
C VAL A 19 -12.24 -17.56 -8.00
N ARG A 20 -12.90 -18.28 -8.92
CA ARG A 20 -12.71 -19.73 -9.11
C ARG A 20 -11.31 -20.10 -9.58
N LEU A 21 -10.68 -19.33 -10.46
CA LEU A 21 -9.31 -19.58 -10.93
C LEU A 21 -8.30 -19.32 -9.81
N LYS A 22 -8.49 -18.25 -9.03
CA LYS A 22 -7.69 -17.99 -7.83
C LYS A 22 -7.85 -19.11 -6.80
N GLN A 23 -9.09 -19.52 -6.52
CA GLN A 23 -9.38 -20.57 -5.57
C GLN A 23 -8.81 -21.92 -6.06
N CYS A 24 -8.98 -22.27 -7.34
CA CYS A 24 -8.35 -23.44 -7.96
C CYS A 24 -6.81 -23.38 -7.93
N TRP A 25 -6.21 -22.19 -8.03
CA TRP A 25 -4.76 -21.98 -7.91
C TRP A 25 -4.24 -22.00 -6.46
N GLU A 26 -5.10 -21.66 -5.49
CA GLU A 26 -4.87 -21.84 -4.05
C GLU A 26 -5.09 -23.31 -3.60
N ASP A 27 -6.05 -24.01 -4.21
CA ASP A 27 -6.39 -25.44 -4.02
C ASP A 27 -5.40 -26.37 -4.73
N LEU A 28 -4.79 -25.91 -5.83
CA LEU A 28 -3.58 -26.51 -6.39
C LEU A 28 -2.52 -26.54 -5.28
N ARG A 29 -2.29 -27.73 -4.72
CA ARG A 29 -1.29 -28.06 -3.68
C ARG A 29 0.18 -27.84 -4.10
N MET A 30 0.41 -26.95 -5.07
CA MET A 30 1.71 -26.40 -5.41
C MET A 30 2.27 -25.65 -4.20
N GLY A 31 3.44 -26.09 -3.73
CA GLY A 31 4.17 -25.39 -2.68
C GLY A 31 4.51 -23.95 -3.09
N LEU A 32 4.74 -23.09 -2.09
CA LEU A 32 5.09 -21.67 -2.29
C LEU A 32 6.30 -21.48 -3.25
N LYS A 33 7.23 -22.45 -3.28
CA LYS A 33 8.36 -22.47 -4.23
C LYS A 33 7.90 -22.57 -5.69
N THR A 34 6.97 -23.48 -5.99
CA THR A 34 6.39 -23.69 -7.32
C THR A 34 5.59 -22.46 -7.77
N ARG A 35 4.79 -21.87 -6.88
CA ARG A 35 4.01 -20.66 -7.18
C ARG A 35 4.92 -19.47 -7.53
N MET A 36 6.01 -19.29 -6.78
CA MET A 36 7.02 -18.25 -7.05
C MET A 36 7.75 -18.50 -8.38
N PHE A 37 8.18 -19.74 -8.66
CA PHE A 37 8.81 -20.11 -9.93
C PHE A 37 7.90 -19.79 -11.13
N LEU A 38 6.64 -20.24 -11.10
CA LEU A 38 5.67 -19.99 -12.16
C LEU A 38 5.39 -18.50 -12.37
N ALA A 39 5.28 -17.71 -11.30
CA ALA A 39 5.07 -16.26 -11.39
C ALA A 39 6.26 -15.53 -12.04
N ILE A 40 7.49 -15.92 -11.70
CA ILE A 40 8.71 -15.38 -12.32
C ILE A 40 8.79 -15.82 -13.79
N SER A 41 8.58 -17.10 -14.10
CA SER A 41 8.57 -17.61 -15.48
C SER A 41 7.53 -16.92 -16.35
N LEU A 42 6.34 -16.63 -15.81
CA LEU A 42 5.30 -15.88 -16.52
C LEU A 42 5.75 -14.44 -16.82
N LEU A 43 6.34 -13.74 -15.84
CA LEU A 43 6.82 -12.37 -16.01
C LEU A 43 7.88 -12.26 -17.12
N PHE A 44 8.88 -13.16 -17.10
CA PHE A 44 9.93 -13.18 -18.13
C PHE A 44 9.46 -13.73 -19.47
N GLY A 45 8.51 -14.66 -19.49
CA GLY A 45 7.87 -15.16 -20.71
C GLY A 45 7.11 -14.05 -21.46
N ILE A 46 6.38 -13.19 -20.74
CA ILE A 46 5.71 -12.01 -21.30
C ILE A 46 6.73 -11.03 -21.91
N LEU A 47 7.86 -10.81 -21.23
CA LEU A 47 8.95 -9.96 -21.72
C LEU A 47 9.58 -10.51 -23.01
N PHE A 48 9.90 -11.81 -23.03
CA PHE A 48 10.46 -12.48 -24.19
C PHE A 48 9.50 -12.46 -25.40
N ALA A 49 8.24 -12.84 -25.19
CA ALA A 49 7.23 -12.87 -26.26
C ALA A 49 7.03 -11.49 -26.91
N PHE A 50 7.04 -10.42 -26.10
CA PHE A 50 6.96 -9.05 -26.62
C PHE A 50 8.16 -8.69 -27.50
N PHE A 51 9.40 -8.95 -27.07
CA PHE A 51 10.58 -8.62 -27.88
C PHE A 51 10.69 -9.46 -29.15
N MET A 52 10.28 -10.73 -29.11
CA MET A 52 10.19 -11.58 -30.31
C MET A 52 9.18 -11.00 -31.30
N GLY A 53 7.97 -10.66 -30.85
CA GLY A 53 6.94 -10.04 -31.69
C GLY A 53 7.37 -8.68 -32.26
N LEU A 54 8.04 -7.85 -31.47
CA LEU A 54 8.56 -6.54 -31.89
C LEU A 54 9.67 -6.68 -32.94
N THR A 55 10.58 -7.64 -32.75
CA THR A 55 11.67 -7.93 -33.70
C THR A 55 11.12 -8.44 -35.04
N TYR A 56 10.17 -9.38 -34.99
CA TYR A 56 9.47 -9.89 -36.18
C TYR A 56 8.73 -8.78 -36.94
N TYR A 57 8.05 -7.88 -36.21
CA TYR A 57 7.37 -6.73 -36.79
C TYR A 57 8.34 -5.78 -37.52
N PHE A 58 9.46 -5.40 -36.88
CA PHE A 58 10.45 -4.49 -37.49
C PHE A 58 11.19 -5.10 -38.68
N TYR A 59 11.44 -6.41 -38.65
CA TYR A 59 11.93 -7.16 -39.80
C TYR A 59 10.95 -7.07 -40.98
N TYR A 60 9.66 -7.30 -40.74
CA TYR A 60 8.63 -7.31 -41.79
C TYR A 60 8.42 -5.93 -42.46
N VAL A 61 8.54 -4.83 -41.71
CA VAL A 61 8.43 -3.46 -42.28
C VAL A 61 9.74 -2.95 -42.92
N GLY A 62 10.72 -3.82 -43.15
CA GLY A 62 11.98 -3.49 -43.84
C GLY A 62 12.94 -2.59 -43.06
N ALA A 63 12.70 -2.37 -41.77
CA ALA A 63 13.41 -1.40 -40.95
C ALA A 63 14.62 -2.01 -40.21
N ILE A 64 15.49 -2.75 -40.92
CA ILE A 64 16.58 -3.53 -40.31
C ILE A 64 17.70 -2.65 -39.69
N GLY A 65 17.72 -1.34 -39.96
CA GLY A 65 18.52 -0.38 -39.17
C GLY A 65 17.94 -0.06 -37.76
N GLY A 66 16.73 -0.54 -37.46
CA GLY A 66 15.93 -0.14 -36.29
C GLY A 66 16.26 -0.83 -34.96
N ILE A 67 17.23 -1.75 -34.90
CA ILE A 67 17.54 -2.51 -33.66
C ILE A 67 17.89 -1.59 -32.48
N TRP A 68 18.49 -0.43 -32.75
CA TRP A 68 18.79 0.62 -31.77
C TRP A 68 17.54 1.21 -31.10
N ILE A 69 16.38 1.19 -31.75
CA ILE A 69 15.09 1.64 -31.19
C ILE A 69 14.63 0.69 -30.06
N ILE A 70 15.10 -0.56 -30.06
CA ILE A 70 14.83 -1.54 -29.01
C ILE A 70 15.98 -1.53 -27.99
N ILE A 71 17.23 -1.57 -28.45
CA ILE A 71 18.42 -1.61 -27.59
C ILE A 71 18.51 -0.37 -26.70
N ILE A 72 18.29 0.84 -27.22
CA ILE A 72 18.48 2.08 -26.42
C ILE A 72 17.48 2.16 -25.26
N PRO A 73 16.15 1.99 -25.44
CA PRO A 73 15.20 1.96 -24.33
C PRO A 73 15.45 0.84 -23.32
N VAL A 74 15.87 -0.35 -23.77
CA VAL A 74 16.17 -1.48 -22.89
C VAL A 74 17.45 -1.24 -22.09
N ALA A 75 18.54 -0.82 -22.74
CA ALA A 75 19.80 -0.47 -22.08
C ALA A 75 19.61 0.70 -21.11
N LEU A 76 18.82 1.72 -21.48
CA LEU A 76 18.46 2.83 -20.59
C LEU A 76 17.64 2.35 -19.38
N ALA A 77 16.64 1.49 -19.57
CA ALA A 77 15.85 0.95 -18.47
C ALA A 77 16.71 0.08 -17.53
N VAL A 78 17.58 -0.77 -18.07
CA VAL A 78 18.55 -1.56 -17.29
C VAL A 78 19.53 -0.64 -16.54
N ALA A 79 20.07 0.39 -17.19
CA ALA A 79 20.95 1.36 -16.54
C ALA A 79 20.24 2.12 -15.40
N ILE A 80 18.98 2.51 -15.60
CA ILE A 80 18.15 3.14 -14.55
C ILE A 80 17.94 2.18 -13.36
N VAL A 81 17.65 0.90 -13.61
CA VAL A 81 17.47 -0.11 -12.55
C VAL A 81 18.78 -0.34 -11.78
N LEU A 82 19.91 -0.49 -12.48
CA LEU A 82 21.22 -0.67 -11.85
C LEU A 82 21.63 0.57 -11.03
N LEU A 83 21.36 1.77 -11.55
CA LEU A 83 21.59 3.03 -10.83
C LEU A 83 20.69 3.14 -9.59
N GLN A 84 19.41 2.79 -9.70
CA GLN A 84 18.48 2.77 -8.57
C GLN A 84 18.93 1.78 -7.49
N TRP A 85 19.34 0.57 -7.86
CA TRP A 85 19.86 -0.44 -6.94
C TRP A 85 21.18 -0.02 -6.30
N ALA A 86 22.07 0.64 -7.04
CA ALA A 86 23.32 1.17 -6.51
C ALA A 86 23.08 2.30 -5.50
N LEU A 87 22.13 3.21 -5.77
CA LEU A 87 21.85 4.37 -4.93
C LEU A 87 20.86 4.09 -3.79
N SER A 88 19.97 3.09 -3.89
CA SER A 88 18.87 2.95 -2.92
C SER A 88 19.34 2.79 -1.46
N PRO A 89 20.41 2.04 -1.12
CA PRO A 89 20.87 1.96 0.26
C PRO A 89 21.49 3.28 0.74
N LEU A 90 22.13 4.05 -0.15
CA LEU A 90 22.70 5.37 0.20
C LEU A 90 21.59 6.38 0.52
N ILE A 91 20.56 6.42 -0.33
CA ILE A 91 19.42 7.32 -0.16
C ILE A 91 18.62 6.94 1.11
N LEU A 92 18.41 5.65 1.38
CA LEU A 92 17.73 5.21 2.62
C LEU A 92 18.49 5.65 3.88
N LYS A 93 19.82 5.52 3.91
CA LYS A 93 20.64 6.00 5.04
C LYS A 93 20.59 7.51 5.25
N TRP A 94 20.27 8.28 4.22
CA TRP A 94 20.16 9.73 4.28
C TRP A 94 18.76 10.20 4.66
N ILE A 95 17.72 9.50 4.19
CA ILE A 95 16.32 9.82 4.43
C ILE A 95 15.85 9.38 5.84
N TYR A 96 16.37 8.27 6.36
CA TYR A 96 16.01 7.77 7.69
C TYR A 96 17.03 8.17 8.75
N LYS A 97 16.54 8.71 9.88
CA LYS A 97 17.33 8.94 11.10
C LYS A 97 17.67 7.59 11.79
N ILE A 98 18.65 6.86 11.26
CA ILE A 98 19.11 5.57 11.79
C ILE A 98 20.33 5.77 12.69
N GLU A 99 20.25 5.30 13.94
CA GLU A 99 21.40 5.12 14.83
C GLU A 99 22.01 3.74 14.58
N TRP A 100 23.28 3.68 14.17
CA TRP A 100 23.97 2.40 13.97
C TRP A 100 24.44 1.83 15.29
N VAL A 101 24.17 0.55 15.53
CA VAL A 101 24.43 -0.15 16.80
C VAL A 101 25.25 -1.42 16.59
N ALA A 102 25.95 -1.87 17.63
CA ALA A 102 26.69 -3.15 17.60
C ALA A 102 25.76 -4.36 17.74
N GLY A 103 24.60 -4.17 18.38
CA GLY A 103 23.65 -5.19 18.78
C GLY A 103 22.33 -4.59 19.27
N TYR A 104 21.32 -5.43 19.51
CA TYR A 104 20.00 -5.04 20.01
C TYR A 104 19.78 -5.48 21.46
N THR A 105 19.72 -6.80 21.67
CA THR A 105 19.70 -7.47 22.97
C THR A 105 20.55 -8.73 22.85
N PRO A 106 21.13 -9.26 23.95
CA PRO A 106 21.98 -10.45 23.88
C PRO A 106 21.30 -11.67 23.22
N GLU A 107 20.00 -11.87 23.41
CA GLU A 107 19.28 -12.98 22.81
C GLU A 107 19.04 -12.80 21.31
N ILE A 108 18.64 -11.58 20.90
CA ILE A 108 18.42 -11.25 19.48
C ILE A 108 19.76 -11.28 18.74
N ASP A 109 20.84 -10.81 19.35
CA ASP A 109 22.18 -10.80 18.75
C ASP A 109 22.73 -12.22 18.57
N THR A 110 22.55 -13.09 19.57
CA THR A 110 22.89 -14.52 19.49
C THR A 110 22.11 -15.20 18.37
N TYR A 111 20.79 -14.96 18.29
CA TYR A 111 19.93 -15.48 17.23
C TYR A 111 20.35 -14.99 15.83
N ILE A 112 20.70 -13.70 15.69
CA ILE A 112 21.25 -13.16 14.44
C ILE A 112 22.52 -13.91 14.05
N GLU A 113 23.44 -14.16 15.00
CA GLU A 113 24.70 -14.85 14.72
C GLU A 113 24.52 -16.33 14.34
N ASP A 114 23.58 -17.03 14.99
CA ASP A 114 23.20 -18.40 14.63
C ASP A 114 22.61 -18.49 13.21
N VAL A 115 21.70 -17.58 12.85
CA VAL A 115 21.13 -17.51 11.49
C VAL A 115 22.20 -17.15 10.46
N VAL A 116 23.05 -16.15 10.76
CA VAL A 116 24.16 -15.72 9.90
C VAL A 116 25.12 -16.87 9.61
N ARG A 117 25.47 -17.67 10.64
CA ARG A 117 26.31 -18.87 10.53
C ARG A 117 25.62 -19.98 9.76
N LYS A 118 24.36 -20.31 10.11
CA LYS A 118 23.57 -21.41 9.50
C LYS A 118 23.32 -21.21 8.01
N TYR A 119 23.11 -19.98 7.56
CA TYR A 119 22.81 -19.65 6.15
C TYR A 119 24.03 -19.13 5.37
N ASN A 120 25.22 -19.08 5.98
CA ASN A 120 26.48 -18.62 5.37
C ASN A 120 26.33 -17.26 4.67
N ILE A 121 25.80 -16.28 5.41
CA ILE A 121 25.69 -14.87 5.00
C ILE A 121 26.61 -14.01 5.88
N LYS A 122 26.83 -12.74 5.50
CA LYS A 122 27.54 -11.79 6.37
C LYS A 122 26.56 -11.19 7.40
N LYS A 123 27.00 -10.98 8.65
CA LYS A 123 26.20 -10.23 9.66
C LYS A 123 25.80 -8.87 9.08
N PRO A 124 24.49 -8.54 9.01
CA PRO A 124 24.03 -7.24 8.53
C PRO A 124 24.49 -6.14 9.48
N THR A 125 24.64 -4.92 8.98
CA THR A 125 24.86 -3.75 9.85
C THR A 125 23.55 -3.39 10.53
N LEU A 126 23.55 -3.38 11.87
CA LEU A 126 22.36 -3.19 12.69
C LEU A 126 22.10 -1.70 12.96
N GLY A 127 20.83 -1.29 12.88
CA GLY A 127 20.40 0.07 13.18
C GLY A 127 19.13 0.12 14.04
N ILE A 128 18.99 1.19 14.81
CA ILE A 128 17.79 1.53 15.59
C ILE A 128 17.25 2.88 15.14
N ILE A 129 15.93 3.02 15.08
CA ILE A 129 15.24 4.30 14.91
C ILE A 129 14.52 4.65 16.23
N ARG A 130 14.83 5.84 16.79
CA ARG A 130 14.18 6.42 17.98
C ARG A 130 12.79 6.96 17.68
N ASP A 131 11.87 6.06 17.33
CA ASP A 131 10.47 6.35 17.09
C ASP A 131 9.62 5.28 17.76
N GLY A 132 8.56 5.70 18.46
CA GLY A 132 7.64 4.78 19.13
C GLY A 132 6.79 3.98 18.14
N ASN A 133 6.60 4.43 16.90
CA ASN A 133 5.80 3.67 15.94
C ASN A 133 6.53 2.36 15.53
N PRO A 134 5.93 1.17 15.75
CA PRO A 134 6.66 -0.10 15.65
C PRO A 134 6.83 -0.55 14.21
N ASN A 135 8.07 -0.86 13.84
CA ASN A 135 8.47 -1.23 12.50
C ASN A 135 9.84 -1.91 12.54
N ALA A 136 10.06 -2.87 11.64
CA ALA A 136 11.38 -3.37 11.30
C ALA A 136 11.50 -3.39 9.78
N PHE A 137 12.70 -3.18 9.24
CA PHE A 137 12.95 -3.32 7.81
C PHE A 137 14.42 -3.60 7.53
N CYS A 138 14.67 -4.36 6.47
CA CYS A 138 16.00 -4.55 5.91
C CYS A 138 16.15 -3.90 4.53
N PHE A 139 17.39 -3.54 4.19
CA PHE A 139 17.73 -3.03 2.87
C PHE A 139 19.21 -3.28 2.55
N GLY A 140 19.59 -3.22 1.28
CA GLY A 140 21.00 -3.38 0.90
C GLY A 140 21.20 -3.68 -0.57
N TRP A 141 22.46 -3.83 -0.96
CA TRP A 141 22.81 -4.24 -2.32
C TRP A 141 22.66 -5.75 -2.49
N THR A 142 23.16 -6.53 -1.53
CA THR A 142 23.11 -7.99 -1.54
C THR A 142 22.97 -8.54 -0.12
N ARG A 143 22.66 -9.82 0.02
CA ARG A 143 22.68 -10.56 1.31
C ARG A 143 23.96 -10.43 2.14
N ASN A 144 25.09 -10.06 1.51
CA ASN A 144 26.38 -9.87 2.18
C ASN A 144 26.79 -8.40 2.33
N LYS A 145 25.94 -7.46 1.91
CA LYS A 145 26.07 -6.00 2.06
C LYS A 145 24.68 -5.41 2.36
N SER A 146 24.17 -5.76 3.53
CA SER A 146 22.81 -5.49 4.02
C SER A 146 22.80 -4.74 5.34
N PHE A 147 21.68 -4.08 5.58
CA PHE A 147 21.32 -3.32 6.77
C PHE A 147 20.01 -3.92 7.31
N LEU A 148 19.93 -4.07 8.63
CA LEU A 148 18.71 -4.45 9.33
C LEU A 148 18.43 -3.33 10.33
N VAL A 149 17.21 -2.81 10.33
CA VAL A 149 16.79 -1.69 11.16
C VAL A 149 15.50 -2.04 11.89
N ILE A 150 15.46 -1.79 13.20
CA ILE A 150 14.25 -1.88 14.01
C ILE A 150 13.94 -0.52 14.63
N THR A 151 12.68 -0.23 14.94
CA THR A 151 12.33 0.94 15.76
C THR A 151 12.34 0.60 17.24
N GLU A 152 12.50 1.62 18.07
CA GLU A 152 12.30 1.53 19.52
C GLU A 152 10.89 0.99 19.86
N GLY A 153 9.89 1.25 19.01
CA GLY A 153 8.58 0.62 19.08
C GLY A 153 8.62 -0.92 19.13
N ILE A 154 9.43 -1.58 18.31
CA ILE A 154 9.55 -3.06 18.34
C ILE A 154 10.01 -3.51 19.74
N LEU A 155 11.08 -2.91 20.25
CA LEU A 155 11.64 -3.24 21.58
C LEU A 155 10.74 -2.87 22.76
N ARG A 156 9.74 -2.00 22.54
CA ARG A 156 8.81 -1.52 23.58
C ARG A 156 7.52 -2.33 23.65
N TYR A 157 7.06 -2.86 22.51
CA TYR A 157 5.72 -3.44 22.38
C TYR A 157 5.72 -4.92 22.03
N CYS A 158 6.80 -5.45 21.42
CA CYS A 158 6.98 -6.88 21.24
C CYS A 158 7.73 -7.48 22.44
N ASP A 159 7.37 -8.70 22.83
CA ASP A 159 8.22 -9.50 23.72
C ASP A 159 9.51 -9.93 23.01
N GLU A 160 10.49 -10.45 23.75
CA GLU A 160 11.82 -10.73 23.17
C GLU A 160 11.78 -11.83 22.09
N ASP A 161 10.86 -12.80 22.17
CA ASP A 161 10.69 -13.82 21.12
C ASP A 161 9.88 -13.30 19.93
N GLU A 162 8.92 -12.40 20.15
CA GLU A 162 8.21 -11.69 19.10
C GLU A 162 9.15 -10.77 18.31
N ALA A 163 10.01 -10.01 19.00
CA ALA A 163 11.04 -9.19 18.38
C ALA A 163 12.06 -10.04 17.62
N LYS A 164 12.48 -11.18 18.20
CA LYS A 164 13.33 -12.20 17.56
C LYS A 164 12.67 -12.81 16.31
N ALA A 165 11.35 -13.02 16.31
CA ALA A 165 10.59 -13.46 15.13
C ALA A 165 10.46 -12.36 14.05
N VAL A 166 10.26 -11.10 14.44
CA VAL A 166 10.29 -9.98 13.49
C VAL A 166 11.68 -9.82 12.87
N VAL A 167 12.76 -9.92 13.66
CA VAL A 167 14.14 -9.95 13.15
C VAL A 167 14.37 -11.16 12.25
N GLY A 168 13.80 -12.33 12.58
CA GLY A 168 13.84 -13.53 11.75
C GLY A 168 13.19 -13.36 10.39
N HIS A 169 12.08 -12.64 10.30
CA HIS A 169 11.42 -12.26 9.05
C HIS A 169 12.34 -11.39 8.18
N GLU A 170 12.93 -10.34 8.75
CA GLU A 170 13.88 -9.46 8.05
C GLU A 170 15.17 -10.19 7.62
N LEU A 171 15.70 -11.08 8.47
CA LEU A 171 16.80 -11.97 8.09
C LEU A 171 16.41 -12.92 6.95
N GLY A 172 15.15 -13.32 6.86
CA GLY A 172 14.60 -14.10 5.75
C GLY A 172 14.68 -13.36 4.41
N HIS A 173 14.35 -12.06 4.38
CA HIS A 173 14.52 -11.22 3.19
C HIS A 173 16.00 -11.07 2.81
N ILE A 174 16.89 -10.90 3.80
CA ILE A 174 18.35 -10.83 3.58
C ILE A 174 18.87 -12.15 3.02
N ALA A 175 18.59 -13.29 3.66
CA ALA A 175 19.11 -14.61 3.30
C ALA A 175 18.72 -15.04 1.88
N HIS A 176 17.48 -14.74 1.47
CA HIS A 176 16.94 -14.98 0.14
C HIS A 176 17.33 -13.92 -0.91
N ASN A 177 18.04 -12.86 -0.50
CA ASN A 177 18.57 -11.79 -1.36
C ASN A 177 17.47 -10.97 -2.07
N ASP A 178 16.39 -10.67 -1.35
CA ASP A 178 15.14 -10.11 -1.88
C ASP A 178 15.31 -8.76 -2.56
N PHE A 179 16.26 -7.94 -2.09
CA PHE A 179 16.61 -6.67 -2.71
C PHE A 179 16.99 -6.84 -4.19
N VAL A 180 17.76 -7.89 -4.51
CA VAL A 180 18.19 -8.18 -5.89
C VAL A 180 17.05 -8.81 -6.68
N VAL A 181 16.32 -9.76 -6.09
CA VAL A 181 15.18 -10.43 -6.75
C VAL A 181 14.10 -9.40 -7.14
N MET A 182 13.72 -8.54 -6.21
CA MET A 182 12.69 -7.52 -6.45
C MET A 182 13.18 -6.38 -7.35
N THR A 183 14.48 -6.05 -7.35
CA THR A 183 15.08 -5.15 -8.36
C THR A 183 14.92 -5.71 -9.78
N ILE A 184 15.27 -6.99 -9.97
CA ILE A 184 15.15 -7.67 -11.27
C ILE A 184 13.67 -7.77 -11.70
N VAL A 185 12.77 -8.09 -10.78
CA VAL A 185 11.31 -8.14 -11.04
C VAL A 185 10.74 -6.76 -11.39
N ALA A 186 11.19 -5.69 -10.72
CA ALA A 186 10.75 -4.31 -10.98
C ALA A 186 11.29 -3.74 -12.30
N ALA A 187 12.40 -4.27 -12.83
CA ALA A 187 12.93 -3.87 -14.14
C ALA A 187 11.93 -4.10 -15.27
N VAL A 188 11.16 -5.20 -15.22
CA VAL A 188 10.25 -5.62 -16.28
C VAL A 188 9.14 -4.58 -16.57
N PRO A 189 8.31 -4.15 -15.59
CA PRO A 189 7.33 -3.08 -15.84
C PRO A 189 8.01 -1.75 -16.22
N LEU A 190 9.20 -1.43 -15.68
CA LEU A 190 9.90 -0.21 -16.06
C LEU A 190 10.30 -0.21 -17.55
N ILE A 191 10.82 -1.33 -18.08
CA ILE A 191 11.14 -1.48 -19.51
C ILE A 191 9.90 -1.19 -20.37
N PHE A 192 8.76 -1.82 -20.07
CA PHE A 192 7.51 -1.57 -20.80
C PHE A 192 7.03 -0.12 -20.69
N TYR A 193 7.18 0.51 -19.53
CA TYR A 193 6.84 1.91 -19.33
C TYR A 193 7.74 2.84 -20.16
N VAL A 194 9.05 2.59 -20.21
CA VAL A 194 10.01 3.37 -21.01
C VAL A 194 9.70 3.21 -22.51
N ILE A 195 9.40 1.99 -22.98
CA ILE A 195 9.00 1.74 -24.38
C ILE A 195 7.68 2.47 -24.72
N PHE A 196 6.67 2.40 -23.85
CA PHE A 196 5.43 3.16 -23.99
C PHE A 196 5.68 4.68 -24.09
N ARG A 197 6.50 5.23 -23.18
CA ARG A 197 6.86 6.66 -23.18
C ARG A 197 7.65 7.06 -24.43
N GLY A 198 8.55 6.21 -24.91
CA GLY A 198 9.31 6.39 -26.14
C GLY A 198 8.41 6.39 -27.38
N ALA A 199 7.49 5.43 -27.50
CA ALA A 199 6.51 5.38 -28.57
C ALA A 199 5.61 6.63 -28.58
N LEU A 200 5.13 7.08 -27.41
CA LEU A 200 4.39 8.34 -27.29
C LEU A 200 5.23 9.59 -27.62
N ALA A 201 6.55 9.57 -27.44
CA ALA A 201 7.43 10.66 -27.85
C ALA A 201 7.60 10.68 -29.38
N LEU A 202 7.81 9.52 -30.00
CA LEU A 202 7.87 9.36 -31.45
C LEU A 202 6.58 9.81 -32.15
N LEU A 203 5.41 9.57 -31.56
CA LEU A 203 4.13 10.10 -32.08
C LEU A 203 4.10 11.63 -32.13
N ARG A 204 4.55 12.29 -31.06
CA ARG A 204 4.60 13.77 -30.99
C ARG A 204 5.64 14.36 -31.96
N ALA A 205 6.72 13.64 -32.22
CA ALA A 205 7.71 14.03 -33.23
C ALA A 205 7.17 13.82 -34.67
N SER A 206 6.54 12.67 -34.94
CA SER A 206 5.99 12.31 -36.25
C SER A 206 4.89 13.27 -36.71
N GLY A 207 4.05 13.75 -35.79
CA GLY A 207 3.02 14.76 -36.07
C GLY A 207 3.52 16.11 -36.59
N ARG A 208 4.85 16.34 -36.62
CA ARG A 208 5.49 17.52 -37.23
C ARG A 208 5.95 17.29 -38.69
N SER A 209 5.79 16.08 -39.24
CA SER A 209 6.22 15.70 -40.59
C SER A 209 5.03 15.28 -41.48
N ARG A 210 4.92 15.86 -42.68
CA ARG A 210 3.79 15.70 -43.63
C ARG A 210 4.02 14.65 -44.74
N GLY A 211 4.92 13.68 -44.55
CA GLY A 211 5.23 12.64 -45.56
C GLY A 211 4.36 11.38 -45.46
N LYS A 212 4.04 10.71 -46.59
CA LYS A 212 3.27 9.45 -46.58
C LYS A 212 3.92 8.32 -45.74
N SER A 213 5.25 8.28 -45.63
CA SER A 213 5.94 7.32 -44.75
C SER A 213 5.73 7.59 -43.26
N SER A 214 5.39 8.83 -42.85
CA SER A 214 5.13 9.16 -41.43
C SER A 214 3.84 8.53 -40.91
N GLY A 215 2.85 8.28 -41.78
CA GLY A 215 1.59 7.64 -41.42
C GLY A 215 1.75 6.20 -40.93
N TYR A 216 2.57 5.39 -41.61
CA TYR A 216 2.88 4.02 -41.17
C TYR A 216 3.70 4.01 -39.88
N ALA A 217 4.70 4.90 -39.76
CA ALA A 217 5.48 5.05 -38.52
C ALA A 217 4.62 5.52 -37.33
N ALA A 218 3.64 6.40 -37.57
CA ALA A 218 2.68 6.82 -36.55
C ALA A 218 1.76 5.66 -36.14
N MET A 219 1.20 4.90 -37.08
CA MET A 219 0.37 3.73 -36.75
C MET A 219 1.16 2.69 -35.96
N ALA A 220 2.41 2.40 -36.37
CA ALA A 220 3.33 1.52 -35.64
C ALA A 220 3.53 1.98 -34.19
N ALA A 221 3.80 3.27 -33.98
CA ALA A 221 4.02 3.81 -32.64
C ALA A 221 2.74 3.84 -31.79
N ILE A 222 1.53 3.99 -32.37
CA ILE A 222 0.26 3.82 -31.64
C ILE A 222 0.12 2.38 -31.15
N VAL A 223 0.34 1.39 -32.03
CA VAL A 223 0.22 -0.04 -31.68
C VAL A 223 1.25 -0.41 -30.61
N VAL A 224 2.52 -0.04 -30.78
CA VAL A 224 3.57 -0.29 -29.79
C VAL A 224 3.25 0.38 -28.45
N ALA A 225 2.74 1.63 -28.45
CA ALA A 225 2.33 2.30 -27.22
C ALA A 225 1.19 1.56 -26.51
N ALA A 226 0.12 1.20 -27.23
CA ALA A 226 -1.04 0.51 -26.68
C ALA A 226 -0.67 -0.87 -26.10
N VAL A 227 0.08 -1.69 -26.85
CA VAL A 227 0.53 -3.02 -26.38
C VAL A 227 1.48 -2.89 -25.20
N SER A 228 2.47 -2.00 -25.26
CA SER A 228 3.43 -1.80 -24.15
C SER A 228 2.73 -1.32 -22.87
N PHE A 229 1.70 -0.48 -22.99
CA PHE A 229 0.94 -0.01 -21.84
C PHE A 229 0.10 -1.13 -21.19
N VAL A 230 -0.57 -1.97 -21.98
CA VAL A 230 -1.30 -3.14 -21.46
C VAL A 230 -0.33 -4.10 -20.75
N ILE A 231 0.83 -4.38 -21.35
CA ILE A 231 1.81 -5.28 -20.75
C ILE A 231 2.48 -4.66 -19.50
N TYR A 232 2.70 -3.34 -19.46
CA TYR A 232 3.12 -2.63 -18.26
C TYR A 232 2.14 -2.86 -17.09
N LEU A 233 0.82 -2.74 -17.33
CA LEU A 233 -0.19 -2.99 -16.29
C LEU A 233 -0.18 -4.45 -15.82
N LEU A 234 -0.05 -5.41 -16.74
CA LEU A 234 0.00 -6.85 -16.40
C LEU A 234 1.28 -7.21 -15.62
N SER A 235 2.45 -6.76 -16.09
CA SER A 235 3.74 -7.00 -15.44
C SER A 235 3.81 -6.35 -14.05
N GLN A 236 3.19 -5.19 -13.84
CA GLN A 236 3.05 -4.57 -12.52
C GLN A 236 2.24 -5.46 -11.55
N LEU A 237 1.12 -6.06 -12.01
CA LEU A 237 0.33 -6.96 -11.17
C LEU A 237 1.08 -8.24 -10.81
N VAL A 238 1.87 -8.80 -11.75
CA VAL A 238 2.73 -9.96 -11.50
C VAL A 238 3.90 -9.62 -10.57
N ALA A 239 4.52 -8.45 -10.70
CA ALA A 239 5.55 -7.97 -9.79
C ALA A 239 5.05 -7.82 -8.35
N LEU A 240 3.85 -7.23 -8.17
CA LEU A 240 3.20 -7.15 -6.86
C LEU A 240 2.84 -8.53 -6.29
N LEU A 241 2.43 -9.47 -7.14
CA LEU A 241 2.17 -10.85 -6.73
C LEU A 241 3.45 -11.57 -6.27
N ILE A 242 4.58 -11.40 -6.97
CA ILE A 242 5.87 -11.95 -6.55
C ILE A 242 6.30 -11.34 -5.22
N SER A 243 6.13 -10.02 -5.04
CA SER A 243 6.36 -9.33 -3.76
C SER A 243 5.58 -9.99 -2.62
N ARG A 244 4.27 -10.22 -2.80
CA ARG A 244 3.45 -10.87 -1.77
C ARG A 244 3.88 -12.30 -1.47
N TYR A 245 4.45 -13.03 -2.44
CA TYR A 245 5.03 -14.33 -2.19
C TYR A 245 6.35 -14.29 -1.42
N ARG A 246 7.17 -13.24 -1.61
CA ARG A 246 8.40 -13.04 -0.81
C ARG A 246 8.09 -12.90 0.68
N GLU A 247 7.01 -12.23 1.04
CA GLU A 247 6.51 -12.11 2.42
C GLU A 247 6.22 -13.48 3.06
N TYR A 248 5.42 -14.33 2.40
CA TYR A 248 5.14 -15.68 2.91
C TYR A 248 6.40 -16.57 3.00
N TRP A 249 7.41 -16.32 2.17
CA TRP A 249 8.71 -17.00 2.27
C TRP A 249 9.53 -16.52 3.48
N ALA A 250 9.49 -15.22 3.78
CA ALA A 250 10.13 -14.63 4.96
C ALA A 250 9.41 -15.01 6.26
N ASP A 251 8.07 -15.05 6.28
CA ASP A 251 7.24 -15.59 7.37
C ASP A 251 7.62 -17.04 7.69
N ARG A 252 7.72 -17.88 6.65
CA ARG A 252 8.15 -19.27 6.79
C ARG A 252 9.60 -19.39 7.26
N PHE A 253 10.50 -18.52 6.79
CA PHE A 253 11.90 -18.52 7.24
C PHE A 253 12.00 -18.16 8.73
N SER A 254 11.27 -17.15 9.19
CA SER A 254 11.18 -16.83 10.62
C SER A 254 10.70 -18.05 11.40
N ALA A 255 9.56 -18.62 11.03
CA ALA A 255 9.01 -19.84 11.63
C ALA A 255 10.03 -21.00 11.72
N GLU A 256 10.75 -21.29 10.62
CA GLU A 256 11.76 -22.37 10.56
C GLU A 256 13.06 -22.07 11.32
N THR A 257 13.33 -20.80 11.68
CA THR A 257 14.56 -20.38 12.38
C THR A 257 14.35 -20.05 13.85
N THR A 258 13.20 -19.50 14.24
CA THR A 258 12.80 -19.35 15.66
C THR A 258 12.24 -20.65 16.24
N GLY A 259 11.72 -21.53 15.38
CA GLY A 259 11.04 -22.76 15.79
C GLY A 259 9.62 -22.56 16.35
N ASP A 260 9.11 -21.32 16.34
CA ASP A 260 7.75 -21.00 16.80
C ASP A 260 7.07 -19.95 15.89
N PRO A 261 6.15 -20.37 15.00
CA PRO A 261 5.44 -19.45 14.10
C PRO A 261 4.46 -18.54 14.84
N SER A 262 3.95 -18.97 16.00
CA SER A 262 2.91 -18.27 16.77
C SER A 262 3.42 -16.97 17.36
N LYS A 263 4.74 -16.87 17.63
CA LYS A 263 5.41 -15.62 18.01
C LYS A 263 5.36 -14.58 16.88
N LEU A 264 5.52 -14.98 15.62
CA LEU A 264 5.33 -14.05 14.49
C LEU A 264 3.86 -13.70 14.28
N SER A 265 2.92 -14.64 14.45
CA SER A 265 1.47 -14.33 14.44
C SER A 265 1.10 -13.27 15.50
N SER A 266 1.58 -13.44 16.73
CA SER A 266 1.37 -12.47 17.82
C SER A 266 2.00 -11.11 17.50
N ALA A 267 3.26 -11.11 17.04
CA ALA A 267 3.96 -9.91 16.60
C ALA A 267 3.28 -9.21 15.40
N LEU A 268 2.58 -9.94 14.52
CA LEU A 268 1.79 -9.36 13.43
C LEU A 268 0.44 -8.80 13.90
N VAL A 269 -0.12 -9.28 15.02
CA VAL A 269 -1.31 -8.67 15.63
C VAL A 269 -0.95 -7.38 16.35
N LYS A 270 0.08 -7.49 17.19
CA LYS A 270 1.17 -6.52 17.39
C LYS A 270 1.17 -5.38 16.39
N ILE A 271 2.01 -5.60 15.38
CA ILE A 271 2.37 -4.70 14.32
C ILE A 271 1.14 -4.39 13.48
N ALA A 272 0.61 -5.26 12.62
CA ALA A 272 -0.36 -4.78 11.63
C ALA A 272 -1.69 -4.21 12.18
N TYR A 273 -2.28 -4.78 13.23
CA TYR A 273 -3.56 -4.26 13.78
C TYR A 273 -3.35 -3.20 14.86
N GLY A 274 -2.25 -3.23 15.59
CA GLY A 274 -2.01 -2.31 16.71
C GLY A 274 -2.78 -2.65 17.96
N LEU A 275 -3.20 -3.91 18.07
CA LEU A 275 -3.80 -4.46 19.26
C LEU A 275 -2.67 -5.02 20.12
N ALA A 276 -2.63 -4.67 21.40
CA ALA A 276 -1.69 -5.27 22.32
C ALA A 276 -1.88 -6.79 22.35
N VAL A 277 -0.81 -7.50 22.69
CA VAL A 277 -0.81 -8.85 23.25
C VAL A 277 0.24 -8.78 24.38
N GLU A 278 0.28 -9.73 25.30
CA GLU A 278 1.16 -9.63 26.49
C GLU A 278 2.66 -9.41 26.17
N GLY A 279 3.40 -8.85 27.14
CA GLY A 279 4.86 -8.98 27.24
C GLY A 279 5.70 -7.70 27.09
N GLY A 280 6.63 -7.50 28.05
CA GLY A 280 7.84 -6.66 27.91
C GLY A 280 7.71 -5.18 28.28
N GLY A 281 8.42 -4.72 29.32
CA GLY A 281 8.44 -3.31 29.74
C GLY A 281 9.82 -2.66 29.60
N GLY A 282 9.91 -1.54 28.87
CA GLY A 282 11.13 -0.73 28.74
C GLY A 282 10.86 0.75 28.48
N LYS A 283 11.48 1.64 29.26
CA LYS A 283 11.46 3.11 29.07
C LYS A 283 12.64 3.56 28.21
N ALA A 284 12.44 4.54 27.34
CA ALA A 284 13.54 5.26 26.68
C ALA A 284 13.20 6.73 26.38
N GLU A 285 14.25 7.54 26.21
CA GLU A 285 14.28 9.00 26.29
C GLU A 285 14.90 9.64 25.01
N LYS A 286 14.78 10.96 24.83
CA LYS A 286 14.82 11.64 23.51
C LYS A 286 16.19 12.22 23.08
N GLY A 287 16.47 12.20 21.76
CA GLY A 287 17.57 12.94 21.09
C GLY A 287 17.25 13.34 19.63
N HIS A 288 17.77 14.47 19.12
CA HIS A 288 17.29 15.16 17.90
C HIS A 288 18.31 15.36 16.75
N ARG A 289 17.76 15.63 15.53
CA ARG A 289 18.31 16.31 14.29
C ARG A 289 19.10 15.46 13.26
N ARG A 290 19.36 15.85 11.98
CA ARG A 290 19.05 17.04 11.10
C ARG A 290 19.07 16.61 9.58
N TYR A 291 18.02 16.91 8.76
CA TYR A 291 17.94 17.18 7.26
C TYR A 291 18.66 16.22 6.23
N GLU A 292 18.34 16.06 4.93
CA GLU A 292 17.42 16.73 3.97
C GLU A 292 17.03 15.81 2.75
N ASN A 293 16.45 16.41 1.70
CA ASN A 293 15.60 15.88 0.60
C ASN A 293 16.26 15.34 -0.69
N ALA A 294 15.77 14.21 -1.27
CA ALA A 294 15.29 14.14 -2.68
C ALA A 294 14.82 12.74 -3.17
N LEU A 295 13.78 12.79 -4.02
CA LEU A 295 13.21 11.79 -4.96
C LEU A 295 13.68 10.31 -4.97
N MET A 296 12.70 9.40 -4.94
CA MET A 296 12.83 7.98 -5.25
C MET A 296 11.72 7.49 -6.19
N ILE A 297 12.04 6.47 -7.01
CA ILE A 297 11.07 5.61 -7.71
C ILE A 297 10.53 4.48 -6.80
N PHE A 298 11.04 4.39 -5.57
CA PHE A 298 10.43 3.65 -4.46
C PHE A 298 9.54 4.59 -3.65
N ASN A 299 8.30 4.17 -3.48
CA ASN A 299 7.23 5.04 -2.97
C ASN A 299 7.28 5.08 -1.44
N ALA A 300 7.28 6.25 -0.81
CA ALA A 300 7.21 6.36 0.67
C ALA A 300 5.96 5.66 1.24
N ASN A 301 4.91 5.48 0.42
CA ASN A 301 3.72 4.69 0.76
C ASN A 301 3.99 3.17 0.87
N GLN A 302 5.12 2.65 0.38
CA GLN A 302 5.55 1.26 0.60
C GLN A 302 6.27 1.10 1.94
N ALA A 303 7.06 2.10 2.36
CA ALA A 303 7.59 2.11 3.73
C ALA A 303 6.48 2.25 4.79
N ARG A 304 5.36 2.94 4.47
CA ARG A 304 4.15 2.93 5.32
C ARG A 304 3.64 1.50 5.56
N ALA A 305 3.75 0.58 4.59
CA ALA A 305 3.16 -0.76 4.62
C ALA A 305 3.69 -1.69 5.72
N LEU A 306 4.92 -1.45 6.18
CA LEU A 306 5.60 -2.22 7.24
C LEU A 306 5.51 -1.50 8.60
N ALA A 307 5.13 -0.22 8.59
CA ALA A 307 5.45 0.75 9.63
C ALA A 307 4.24 1.26 10.42
N VAL A 308 3.42 0.32 10.84
CA VAL A 308 2.16 0.47 11.59
C VAL A 308 2.05 -0.90 12.25
N ASN A 309 2.08 -1.07 13.57
CA ASN A 309 1.33 -0.44 14.68
C ASN A 309 1.87 -1.14 15.99
N ALA A 310 1.26 -1.01 17.19
CA ALA A 310 1.36 -1.86 18.43
C ALA A 310 1.35 -1.03 19.73
N THR A 311 0.68 -1.52 20.78
CA THR A 311 0.42 -0.78 22.03
C THR A 311 1.00 -1.44 23.28
N ALA A 312 1.21 -0.60 24.31
CA ALA A 312 1.63 -0.97 25.66
C ALA A 312 0.54 -0.50 26.62
N GLY A 313 -0.49 -1.31 26.75
CA GLY A 313 -1.30 -1.38 27.95
C GLY A 313 -1.12 -2.79 28.51
N MET A 314 -0.70 -2.92 29.77
CA MET A 314 -0.74 -4.21 30.46
C MET A 314 -2.21 -4.57 30.70
N GLY A 315 -2.80 -5.30 29.76
CA GLY A 315 -4.22 -5.67 29.80
C GLY A 315 -4.54 -6.70 28.72
N PHE A 316 -5.37 -7.68 29.09
CA PHE A 316 -5.82 -8.73 28.20
C PHE A 316 -6.45 -8.16 26.93
N VAL A 317 -5.89 -8.48 25.77
CA VAL A 317 -6.60 -8.34 24.50
C VAL A 317 -7.30 -9.64 24.18
N ASP A 318 -8.61 -9.53 24.10
CA ASP A 318 -9.52 -10.62 23.74
C ASP A 318 -9.20 -11.14 22.33
N LYS A 319 -8.99 -12.47 22.20
CA LYS A 319 -8.79 -13.12 20.90
C LYS A 319 -10.00 -12.90 19.97
N GLU A 320 -11.20 -12.71 20.51
CA GLU A 320 -12.38 -12.37 19.72
C GLU A 320 -12.30 -10.95 19.10
N ARG A 321 -11.63 -9.99 19.75
CA ARG A 321 -11.34 -8.69 19.12
C ARG A 321 -10.35 -8.84 17.97
N ILE A 322 -9.32 -9.67 18.13
CA ILE A 322 -8.34 -9.94 17.07
C ILE A 322 -9.03 -10.59 15.87
N LYS A 323 -9.88 -11.61 16.09
CA LYS A 323 -10.72 -12.22 15.05
C LYS A 323 -11.59 -11.19 14.34
N LYS A 324 -12.32 -10.33 15.06
CA LYS A 324 -13.12 -9.27 14.44
C LYS A 324 -12.30 -8.28 13.61
N ALA A 325 -11.07 -7.97 14.02
CA ALA A 325 -10.15 -7.15 13.22
C ALA A 325 -9.67 -7.88 11.95
N MET A 326 -9.35 -9.17 12.06
CA MET A 326 -9.03 -10.05 10.93
C MET A 326 -10.22 -10.24 9.97
N ALA A 327 -11.46 -10.18 10.46
CA ALA A 327 -12.66 -10.33 9.66
C ALA A 327 -12.78 -9.28 8.56
N TRP A 328 -12.27 -8.05 8.74
CA TRP A 328 -12.22 -7.07 7.66
C TRP A 328 -11.30 -7.53 6.52
N ASP A 329 -10.08 -7.96 6.85
CA ASP A 329 -9.09 -8.45 5.88
C ASP A 329 -9.60 -9.72 5.13
N LEU A 330 -10.35 -10.58 5.81
CA LEU A 330 -10.81 -11.86 5.26
C LEU A 330 -12.16 -11.79 4.54
N TRP A 331 -13.07 -10.89 4.92
CA TRP A 331 -14.45 -10.86 4.41
C TRP A 331 -14.83 -9.62 3.59
N ASN A 332 -14.18 -8.47 3.78
CA ASN A 332 -14.55 -7.24 3.06
C ASN A 332 -13.98 -7.25 1.62
N PRO A 333 -14.80 -7.09 0.55
CA PRO A 333 -14.32 -7.05 -0.83
C PRO A 333 -13.25 -5.97 -1.10
N TRP A 334 -13.30 -4.83 -0.40
CA TRP A 334 -12.26 -3.80 -0.51
C TRP A 334 -10.87 -4.33 -0.14
N ALA A 335 -10.76 -5.18 0.88
CA ALA A 335 -9.47 -5.75 1.30
C ALA A 335 -8.81 -6.51 0.15
N PHE A 336 -9.58 -7.33 -0.58
CA PHE A 336 -9.12 -8.05 -1.77
C PHE A 336 -8.66 -7.09 -2.91
N PHE A 337 -9.44 -6.06 -3.25
CA PHE A 337 -9.05 -5.13 -4.31
C PHE A 337 -7.85 -4.24 -3.95
N LEU A 338 -7.67 -3.95 -2.67
CA LEU A 338 -6.49 -3.23 -2.16
C LEU A 338 -5.25 -4.14 -2.17
N GLU A 339 -5.37 -5.40 -1.74
CA GLU A 339 -4.29 -6.38 -1.76
C GLU A 339 -3.70 -6.58 -3.17
N LEU A 340 -4.54 -6.62 -4.22
CA LEU A 340 -4.08 -6.72 -5.61
C LEU A 340 -3.08 -5.60 -5.98
N LYS A 341 -3.23 -4.41 -5.41
CA LYS A 341 -2.38 -3.23 -5.64
C LYS A 341 -1.28 -3.06 -4.58
N SER A 342 -1.06 -4.05 -3.72
CA SER A 342 -0.12 -4.03 -2.60
C SER A 342 1.10 -4.93 -2.82
N THR A 343 2.25 -4.51 -2.30
CA THR A 343 3.47 -5.32 -2.17
C THR A 343 3.38 -6.38 -1.08
N HIS A 344 2.58 -6.13 -0.03
CA HIS A 344 2.38 -7.03 1.11
C HIS A 344 0.97 -7.68 1.05
N PRO A 345 0.83 -8.97 1.40
CA PRO A 345 -0.46 -9.61 1.57
C PRO A 345 -1.17 -9.07 2.81
N LEU A 346 -2.47 -9.34 2.93
CA LEU A 346 -3.23 -8.90 4.09
C LEU A 346 -2.75 -9.57 5.39
N PRO A 347 -2.57 -8.83 6.49
CA PRO A 347 -2.12 -9.36 7.78
C PRO A 347 -2.83 -10.62 8.25
N ALA A 348 -4.17 -10.67 8.17
CA ALA A 348 -4.94 -11.85 8.57
C ALA A 348 -4.51 -13.12 7.81
N LYS A 349 -4.08 -13.01 6.55
CA LYS A 349 -3.67 -14.17 5.73
C LYS A 349 -2.27 -14.66 6.08
N ARG A 350 -1.37 -13.75 6.48
CA ARG A 350 -0.06 -14.11 7.03
C ARG A 350 -0.24 -14.88 8.34
N ILE A 351 -1.05 -14.34 9.25
CA ILE A 351 -1.41 -14.97 10.53
C ILE A 351 -2.01 -16.36 10.30
N VAL A 352 -3.06 -16.49 9.48
CA VAL A 352 -3.69 -17.79 9.18
C VAL A 352 -2.72 -18.82 8.59
N GLU A 353 -1.74 -18.42 7.75
CA GLU A 353 -0.75 -19.37 7.23
C GLU A 353 0.36 -19.69 8.26
N LEU A 354 0.75 -18.75 9.12
CA LEU A 354 1.65 -18.98 10.26
C LEU A 354 1.02 -19.93 11.29
N ASP A 355 -0.26 -19.77 11.61
CA ASP A 355 -0.98 -20.66 12.52
C ASP A 355 -1.09 -22.09 11.94
N ARG A 356 -1.31 -22.24 10.62
CA ARG A 356 -1.20 -23.54 9.92
C ARG A 356 0.23 -24.11 9.92
N LEU A 357 1.26 -23.26 9.93
CA LEU A 357 2.65 -23.70 10.08
C LEU A 357 2.92 -24.16 11.52
N ALA A 358 2.35 -23.48 12.53
CA ALA A 358 2.45 -23.89 13.93
C ALA A 358 1.88 -25.30 14.11
N GLU A 359 0.67 -25.56 13.62
CA GLU A 359 0.07 -26.90 13.66
C GLU A 359 0.95 -27.97 13.00
N LYS A 360 1.50 -27.69 11.81
CA LYS A 360 2.42 -28.61 11.09
C LYS A 360 3.74 -28.85 11.83
N MET A 361 4.16 -27.91 12.68
CA MET A 361 5.36 -27.99 13.52
C MET A 361 5.08 -28.58 14.91
N GLY A 362 3.84 -29.03 15.19
CA GLY A 362 3.45 -29.54 16.51
C GLY A 362 3.35 -28.45 17.59
N LYS A 363 3.24 -27.18 17.18
CA LYS A 363 3.07 -26.01 18.05
C LYS A 363 1.60 -25.63 18.15
N LEU A 364 1.24 -24.98 19.26
CA LEU A 364 -0.08 -24.38 19.40
C LEU A 364 -0.15 -23.10 18.55
N PRO A 365 -1.14 -22.96 17.63
CA PRO A 365 -1.33 -21.72 16.88
C PRO A 365 -1.68 -20.56 17.82
N PHE A 366 -1.27 -19.34 17.45
CA PHE A 366 -1.57 -18.14 18.21
C PHE A 366 -3.08 -17.89 18.23
N ILE A 367 -3.72 -17.96 17.06
CA ILE A 367 -5.15 -17.74 16.91
C ILE A 367 -5.74 -18.69 15.87
N LYS A 368 -6.90 -19.28 16.17
CA LYS A 368 -7.67 -20.06 15.20
C LYS A 368 -8.82 -19.21 14.71
N PHE A 369 -8.79 -18.88 13.42
CA PHE A 369 -9.90 -18.20 12.74
C PHE A 369 -10.84 -19.24 12.14
N GLU A 370 -11.91 -19.58 12.87
CA GLU A 370 -12.92 -20.58 12.48
C GLU A 370 -14.30 -19.92 12.24
N GLU A 371 -14.35 -18.59 12.31
CA GLU A 371 -15.57 -17.80 12.26
C GLU A 371 -16.26 -17.92 10.89
N ARG A 372 -17.54 -18.24 10.90
CA ARG A 372 -18.38 -18.17 9.69
C ARG A 372 -18.74 -16.72 9.43
N ARG A 373 -18.50 -16.26 8.19
CA ARG A 373 -18.91 -14.93 7.72
C ARG A 373 -20.43 -14.77 7.93
N PRO A 374 -20.89 -13.82 8.76
CA PRO A 374 -22.29 -13.75 9.18
C PRO A 374 -23.23 -13.23 8.09
N GLU A 375 -22.73 -12.37 7.20
CA GLU A 375 -23.49 -11.68 6.16
C GLU A 375 -22.69 -11.57 4.85
N SER A 376 -23.24 -10.88 3.86
CA SER A 376 -22.48 -10.39 2.69
C SER A 376 -21.92 -9.00 3.01
N TYR A 377 -20.80 -8.65 2.38
CA TYR A 377 -20.24 -7.29 2.37
C TYR A 377 -20.09 -6.74 0.93
N TRP A 378 -20.71 -7.41 -0.05
CA TRP A 378 -20.71 -6.99 -1.45
C TRP A 378 -21.69 -5.86 -1.72
N ASP A 379 -22.73 -5.75 -0.92
CA ASP A 379 -23.74 -4.72 -0.93
C ASP A 379 -23.17 -3.36 -0.53
N GLU A 380 -22.45 -3.25 0.60
CA GLU A 380 -21.72 -2.00 0.92
C GLU A 380 -20.62 -1.69 -0.10
N PHE A 381 -19.93 -2.71 -0.63
CA PHE A 381 -18.93 -2.51 -1.68
C PHE A 381 -19.55 -1.95 -2.97
N ILE A 382 -20.72 -2.45 -3.39
CA ILE A 382 -21.42 -1.95 -4.58
C ILE A 382 -21.94 -0.53 -4.34
N GLU A 383 -22.54 -0.26 -3.18
CA GLU A 383 -22.95 1.11 -2.80
C GLU A 383 -21.75 2.07 -2.80
N ASP A 384 -20.64 1.66 -2.17
CA ASP A 384 -19.39 2.43 -2.12
C ASP A 384 -18.86 2.76 -3.53
N VAL A 385 -18.83 1.78 -4.44
CA VAL A 385 -18.37 1.97 -5.83
C VAL A 385 -19.34 2.85 -6.61
N LEU A 386 -20.65 2.65 -6.48
CA LEU A 386 -21.64 3.46 -7.18
C LEU A 386 -21.62 4.91 -6.71
N VAL A 387 -21.72 5.14 -5.40
CA VAL A 387 -21.78 6.47 -4.79
C VAL A 387 -20.50 7.27 -5.05
N SER A 388 -19.32 6.64 -4.91
CA SER A 388 -18.04 7.32 -5.20
C SER A 388 -17.81 7.66 -6.69
N ASN A 389 -18.57 7.03 -7.60
CA ASN A 389 -18.49 7.28 -9.04
C ASN A 389 -19.76 7.92 -9.63
N LEU A 390 -20.66 8.46 -8.79
CA LEU A 390 -21.90 9.11 -9.27
C LEU A 390 -21.65 10.21 -10.31
N TRP A 391 -20.52 10.92 -10.20
CA TRP A 391 -20.09 11.96 -11.14
C TRP A 391 -20.00 11.48 -12.60
N VAL A 392 -19.84 10.18 -12.86
CA VAL A 392 -19.83 9.62 -14.23
C VAL A 392 -21.22 9.72 -14.87
N PHE A 393 -22.30 9.70 -14.08
CA PHE A 393 -23.68 9.85 -14.58
C PHE A 393 -24.02 11.28 -15.02
N SER A 394 -23.17 12.27 -14.75
CA SER A 394 -23.31 13.62 -15.31
C SER A 394 -23.21 13.65 -16.83
N PHE A 395 -22.41 12.76 -17.44
CA PHE A 395 -22.28 12.64 -18.89
C PHE A 395 -23.58 12.17 -19.58
N PRO A 396 -24.17 11.00 -19.24
CA PRO A 396 -25.43 10.57 -19.86
C PRO A 396 -26.61 11.49 -19.54
N LEU A 397 -26.64 12.14 -18.36
CA LEU A 397 -27.69 13.11 -18.02
C LEU A 397 -27.58 14.38 -18.88
N SER A 398 -26.37 14.91 -19.05
CA SER A 398 -26.07 16.02 -19.97
C SER A 398 -26.40 15.67 -21.43
N LEU A 399 -26.02 14.47 -21.88
CA LEU A 399 -26.34 13.96 -23.21
C LEU A 399 -27.85 13.84 -23.44
N LEU A 400 -28.62 13.39 -22.43
CA LEU A 400 -30.07 13.33 -22.53
C LEU A 400 -30.66 14.74 -22.73
N VAL A 401 -30.22 15.73 -21.96
CA VAL A 401 -30.68 17.13 -22.14
C VAL A 401 -30.26 17.68 -23.51
N PHE A 402 -29.06 17.36 -24.00
CA PHE A 402 -28.61 17.74 -25.35
C PHE A 402 -29.53 17.20 -26.47
N LEU A 403 -30.09 15.99 -26.30
CA LEU A 403 -30.97 15.36 -27.28
C LEU A 403 -32.40 15.94 -27.32
N TYR A 404 -32.83 16.66 -26.28
CA TYR A 404 -34.19 17.20 -26.15
C TYR A 404 -34.27 18.72 -25.97
N SER A 405 -33.14 19.41 -25.93
CA SER A 405 -33.07 20.86 -25.70
C SER A 405 -31.91 21.46 -26.49
N ASP A 406 -30.93 22.07 -25.83
CA ASP A 406 -29.83 22.78 -26.47
C ASP A 406 -28.50 22.49 -25.75
N PHE A 407 -27.39 22.88 -26.39
CA PHE A 407 -26.04 22.66 -25.86
C PHE A 407 -25.78 23.41 -24.55
N THR A 408 -26.37 24.59 -24.36
CA THR A 408 -26.19 25.42 -23.17
C THR A 408 -26.79 24.71 -21.96
N LYS A 409 -28.05 24.27 -22.06
CA LYS A 409 -28.73 23.49 -21.01
C LYS A 409 -28.06 22.15 -20.75
N ALA A 410 -27.50 21.51 -21.77
CA ALA A 410 -26.72 20.28 -21.58
C ALA A 410 -25.44 20.53 -20.76
N VAL A 411 -24.71 21.61 -21.03
CA VAL A 411 -23.53 22.02 -20.25
C VAL A 411 -23.91 22.43 -18.83
N GLY A 412 -24.99 23.19 -18.64
CA GLY A 412 -25.51 23.52 -17.31
C GLY A 412 -25.86 22.28 -16.51
N THR A 413 -26.60 21.35 -17.11
CA THR A 413 -26.95 20.03 -16.54
C THR A 413 -25.71 19.23 -16.12
N PHE A 414 -24.65 19.23 -16.94
CA PHE A 414 -23.40 18.55 -16.61
C PHE A 414 -22.80 19.11 -15.31
N PHE A 415 -22.61 20.43 -15.23
CA PHE A 415 -21.98 21.07 -14.07
C PHE A 415 -22.84 21.00 -12.79
N VAL A 416 -24.16 21.23 -12.90
CA VAL A 416 -25.10 21.06 -11.78
C VAL A 416 -25.04 19.65 -11.22
N SER A 417 -25.22 18.63 -12.07
CA SER A 417 -25.21 17.23 -11.62
C SER A 417 -23.85 16.80 -11.11
N LEU A 418 -22.75 17.24 -11.73
CA LEU A 418 -21.38 16.94 -11.29
C LEU A 418 -21.14 17.45 -9.87
N GLY A 419 -21.48 18.71 -9.60
CA GLY A 419 -21.37 19.29 -8.27
C GLY A 419 -22.25 18.56 -7.25
N VAL A 420 -23.51 18.29 -7.57
CA VAL A 420 -24.46 17.57 -6.69
C VAL A 420 -23.99 16.13 -6.40
N PHE A 421 -23.52 15.38 -7.40
CA PHE A 421 -23.03 14.01 -7.19
C PHE A 421 -21.75 13.96 -6.34
N ILE A 422 -20.84 14.93 -6.50
CA ILE A 422 -19.66 15.05 -5.64
C ILE A 422 -20.09 15.41 -4.20
N LEU A 423 -21.06 16.32 -4.02
CA LEU A 423 -21.63 16.64 -2.70
C LEU A 423 -22.27 15.42 -2.03
N ILE A 424 -23.05 14.61 -2.76
CA ILE A 424 -23.67 13.39 -2.24
C ILE A 424 -22.60 12.42 -1.73
N TYR A 425 -21.55 12.17 -2.52
CA TYR A 425 -20.44 11.31 -2.11
C TYR A 425 -19.74 11.82 -0.83
N PHE A 426 -19.51 13.13 -0.75
CA PHE A 426 -18.86 13.72 0.42
C PHE A 426 -19.75 13.71 1.68
N LEU A 427 -21.04 14.02 1.56
CA LEU A 427 -21.96 14.06 2.71
C LEU A 427 -22.27 12.66 3.27
N THR A 428 -22.38 11.64 2.41
CA THR A 428 -22.83 10.30 2.80
C THR A 428 -21.68 9.38 3.22
N LEU A 429 -20.63 9.25 2.40
CA LEU A 429 -19.54 8.29 2.62
C LEU A 429 -18.26 8.96 3.11
N LYS A 430 -17.80 10.02 2.43
CA LYS A 430 -16.45 10.54 2.66
C LYS A 430 -16.32 11.33 3.96
N TYR A 431 -17.22 12.27 4.23
CA TYR A 431 -17.12 13.24 5.34
C TYR A 431 -18.44 13.45 6.11
N PRO A 432 -19.09 12.38 6.61
CA PRO A 432 -20.28 12.50 7.46
C PRO A 432 -19.95 13.23 8.78
N PHE A 433 -20.90 14.01 9.32
CA PHE A 433 -20.65 14.92 10.45
C PHE A 433 -21.00 14.36 11.85
N SER A 434 -21.48 13.11 11.95
CA SER A 434 -21.99 12.51 13.20
C SER A 434 -20.87 11.94 14.10
N PHE A 435 -19.93 12.77 14.54
CA PHE A 435 -18.77 12.35 15.33
C PHE A 435 -19.15 11.72 16.67
N LYS A 436 -18.76 10.45 16.90
CA LYS A 436 -18.94 9.73 18.17
C LYS A 436 -17.60 9.46 18.85
N LYS A 437 -17.56 9.52 20.18
CA LYS A 437 -16.41 8.98 20.94
C LYS A 437 -16.37 7.47 20.76
N ARG A 438 -15.20 6.93 20.43
CA ARG A 438 -14.87 5.50 20.37
C ARG A 438 -13.41 5.32 20.78
N ASN A 439 -12.98 4.07 20.87
CA ASN A 439 -11.57 3.71 20.95
C ASN A 439 -11.12 2.99 19.65
N VAL A 440 -9.82 2.83 19.47
CA VAL A 440 -9.21 2.18 18.30
C VAL A 440 -9.61 0.72 18.22
N GLY A 441 -9.68 0.00 19.34
CA GLY A 441 -10.14 -1.40 19.38
C GLY A 441 -11.52 -1.58 18.71
N GLU A 442 -12.51 -0.77 19.10
CA GLU A 442 -13.86 -0.75 18.51
C GLU A 442 -13.88 -0.36 17.02
N LEU A 443 -12.95 0.48 16.57
CA LEU A 443 -12.83 0.86 15.16
C LEU A 443 -12.24 -0.27 14.31
N LEU A 444 -11.35 -1.08 14.87
CA LEU A 444 -10.78 -2.24 14.21
C LEU A 444 -11.80 -3.38 14.03
N GLU A 445 -12.80 -3.48 14.93
CA GLU A 445 -13.91 -4.45 14.83
C GLU A 445 -14.95 -4.12 13.72
N ASP A 446 -14.95 -2.92 13.13
CA ASP A 446 -15.94 -2.52 12.11
C ASP A 446 -15.60 -3.13 10.74
N VAL A 447 -16.30 -4.19 10.33
CA VAL A 447 -16.10 -4.84 9.03
C VAL A 447 -16.66 -4.01 7.86
N LYS A 448 -17.64 -3.11 8.10
CA LYS A 448 -18.37 -2.34 7.06
C LYS A 448 -17.74 -0.99 6.72
N VAL A 449 -16.63 -0.62 7.33
CA VAL A 449 -15.83 0.57 6.98
C VAL A 449 -15.00 0.29 5.71
N SER A 450 -14.63 1.32 4.95
CA SER A 450 -13.82 1.18 3.74
C SER A 450 -12.89 2.38 3.50
N PRO A 451 -12.13 2.42 2.39
CA PRO A 451 -11.38 3.61 2.01
C PRO A 451 -12.30 4.81 1.70
N VAL A 452 -13.50 4.57 1.18
CA VAL A 452 -14.44 5.61 0.75
C VAL A 452 -15.50 5.91 1.82
N ARG A 453 -16.05 4.87 2.46
CA ARG A 453 -17.01 4.97 3.57
C ARG A 453 -16.28 5.03 4.90
N SER A 454 -16.29 6.22 5.50
CA SER A 454 -15.63 6.48 6.77
C SER A 454 -16.54 6.33 7.99
N ARG A 455 -15.93 6.28 9.18
CA ARG A 455 -16.62 6.45 10.47
C ARG A 455 -16.17 7.76 11.13
N PRO A 456 -17.07 8.73 11.36
CA PRO A 456 -16.73 9.97 12.03
C PRO A 456 -16.53 9.71 13.53
N VAL A 457 -15.32 9.97 14.02
CA VAL A 457 -14.88 9.56 15.35
C VAL A 457 -14.20 10.69 16.13
N ILE A 458 -14.28 10.60 17.45
CA ILE A 458 -13.50 11.36 18.42
C ILE A 458 -12.63 10.36 19.18
N LEU A 459 -11.31 10.44 19.00
CA LEU A 459 -10.31 9.65 19.72
C LEU A 459 -9.59 10.53 20.76
N LYS A 460 -9.12 9.91 21.84
CA LYS A 460 -8.23 10.51 22.85
C LYS A 460 -7.04 9.61 23.05
N GLY A 461 -5.84 10.18 23.10
CA GLY A 461 -4.64 9.38 23.33
C GLY A 461 -3.37 10.18 23.11
N ARG A 462 -2.25 9.47 23.16
CA ARG A 462 -0.91 10.03 23.09
C ARG A 462 -0.31 9.90 21.71
N ILE A 463 0.35 10.94 21.22
CA ILE A 463 1.19 10.81 20.02
C ILE A 463 2.49 10.11 20.41
N ILE A 464 2.77 8.92 19.87
CA ILE A 464 3.97 8.14 20.22
C ILE A 464 5.12 8.29 19.21
N GLY A 465 4.84 8.76 18.00
CA GLY A 465 5.78 8.67 16.88
C GLY A 465 5.26 9.27 15.58
N ARG A 466 6.06 9.15 14.52
CA ARG A 466 5.69 9.56 13.15
C ARG A 466 4.92 8.46 12.44
N GLY A 467 4.11 8.84 11.44
CA GLY A 467 3.38 7.89 10.61
C GLY A 467 4.29 6.99 9.77
N VAL A 468 5.45 7.49 9.37
CA VAL A 468 6.60 6.67 8.93
C VAL A 468 7.76 6.88 9.92
N PRO A 469 8.17 5.86 10.70
CA PRO A 469 9.25 5.93 11.67
C PRO A 469 10.57 6.37 11.03
N GLY A 470 11.29 7.29 11.67
CA GLY A 470 12.60 7.75 11.23
C GLY A 470 12.60 8.63 9.97
N LEU A 471 11.49 8.70 9.22
CA LEU A 471 11.33 9.57 8.06
C LEU A 471 11.15 11.02 8.53
N PHE A 472 12.20 11.83 8.40
CA PHE A 472 12.26 13.16 9.03
C PHE A 472 11.18 14.15 8.55
N TYR A 473 10.63 13.95 7.34
CA TYR A 473 9.58 14.78 6.75
C TYR A 473 8.17 14.16 6.83
N SER A 474 7.99 13.04 7.53
CA SER A 474 6.65 12.46 7.71
C SER A 474 5.74 13.43 8.48
N GLU A 475 4.70 13.91 7.80
CA GLU A 475 3.63 14.76 8.27
C GLU A 475 2.69 14.02 9.25
N ASP A 476 2.39 12.77 8.91
CA ASP A 476 1.52 11.86 9.63
C ASP A 476 2.04 11.55 11.04
N LEU A 477 1.11 11.22 11.94
CA LEU A 477 1.40 10.94 13.34
C LEU A 477 0.90 9.55 13.73
N LYS A 478 1.45 9.03 14.81
CA LYS A 478 0.99 7.79 15.43
C LYS A 478 0.30 8.05 16.76
N LEU A 479 -0.97 7.67 16.88
CA LEU A 479 -1.77 7.79 18.09
C LEU A 479 -1.87 6.44 18.81
N ASP A 480 -1.66 6.46 20.12
CA ASP A 480 -1.93 5.38 21.08
C ASP A 480 -3.08 5.81 21.99
N ASP A 481 -4.20 5.09 21.99
CA ASP A 481 -5.34 5.34 22.89
C ASP A 481 -5.45 4.35 24.06
N GLY A 482 -4.43 3.50 24.24
CA GLY A 482 -4.41 2.42 25.24
C GLY A 482 -5.20 1.16 24.83
N THR A 483 -6.12 1.24 23.87
CA THR A 483 -6.82 0.06 23.30
C THR A 483 -6.18 -0.41 22.00
N GLY A 484 -5.59 0.52 21.25
CA GLY A 484 -4.80 0.21 20.08
C GLY A 484 -4.13 1.44 19.46
N LEU A 485 -3.27 1.19 18.47
CA LEU A 485 -2.65 2.24 17.68
C LEU A 485 -3.43 2.55 16.41
N VAL A 486 -3.39 3.80 15.97
CA VAL A 486 -3.89 4.21 14.65
C VAL A 486 -2.98 5.25 14.00
N LEU A 487 -2.88 5.20 12.67
CA LEU A 487 -2.25 6.27 11.89
C LEU A 487 -3.17 7.50 11.88
N LEU A 488 -2.64 8.68 12.16
CA LEU A 488 -3.32 9.93 11.95
C LEU A 488 -2.79 10.58 10.67
N ASP A 489 -3.66 10.71 9.68
CA ASP A 489 -3.37 11.36 8.40
C ASP A 489 -3.49 12.88 8.58
N TYR A 490 -2.37 13.59 8.38
CA TYR A 490 -2.26 15.04 8.59
C TYR A 490 -2.35 15.86 7.28
N HIS A 491 -2.99 15.34 6.25
CA HIS A 491 -3.05 15.98 4.93
C HIS A 491 -3.72 17.38 4.91
N GLN A 492 -2.93 18.39 4.56
CA GLN A 492 -3.34 19.76 4.28
C GLN A 492 -3.82 19.94 2.82
N ILE A 493 -4.18 21.16 2.46
CA ILE A 493 -4.68 21.51 1.11
C ILE A 493 -3.62 21.27 0.01
N ALA A 494 -2.33 21.28 0.33
CA ALA A 494 -1.26 21.11 -0.64
C ALA A 494 -0.07 20.34 -0.06
N ASN A 495 0.43 19.36 -0.82
CA ASN A 495 1.51 18.43 -0.42
C ASN A 495 2.82 19.11 0.02
N PHE A 496 3.10 20.33 -0.44
CA PHE A 496 4.26 21.10 0.03
C PHE A 496 4.09 21.60 1.47
N ILE A 497 2.86 21.92 1.89
CA ILE A 497 2.55 22.28 3.27
C ILE A 497 2.70 21.05 4.18
N ASP A 498 2.28 19.87 3.71
CA ASP A 498 2.49 18.59 4.40
C ASP A 498 3.98 18.37 4.68
N PHE A 499 4.82 18.51 3.66
CA PHE A 499 6.28 18.44 3.79
C PHE A 499 6.82 19.45 4.83
N LEU A 500 6.43 20.72 4.77
CA LEU A 500 6.86 21.73 5.75
C LEU A 500 6.43 21.36 7.18
N VAL A 501 5.19 20.88 7.38
CA VAL A 501 4.72 20.45 8.69
C VAL A 501 5.52 19.25 9.20
N GLY A 502 5.77 18.27 8.34
CA GLY A 502 6.55 17.08 8.65
C GLY A 502 7.97 17.41 9.12
N VAL A 503 8.66 18.33 8.42
CA VAL A 503 10.01 18.77 8.78
C VAL A 503 10.03 19.61 10.06
N PHE A 504 9.18 20.65 10.15
CA PHE A 504 9.34 21.69 11.18
C PHE A 504 8.46 21.52 12.42
N ALA A 505 7.32 20.82 12.33
CA ALA A 505 6.29 20.88 13.37
C ALA A 505 5.79 19.51 13.87
N THR A 506 6.15 18.39 13.24
CA THR A 506 5.71 17.04 13.68
C THR A 506 6.44 16.56 14.92
N GLU A 507 7.75 16.78 15.02
CA GLU A 507 8.58 16.32 16.16
C GLU A 507 8.11 16.90 17.51
N GLU A 508 7.68 18.17 17.52
CA GLU A 508 7.12 18.84 18.71
C GLU A 508 5.86 18.17 19.26
N LYS A 509 5.06 17.50 18.41
CA LYS A 509 3.81 16.84 18.81
C LYS A 509 4.07 15.51 19.53
N ILE A 510 5.27 14.92 19.37
CA ILE A 510 5.57 13.56 19.86
C ILE A 510 5.71 13.55 21.38
N GLY A 511 4.90 12.70 22.01
CA GLY A 511 4.76 12.52 23.44
C GLY A 511 3.61 13.31 24.09
N GLN A 512 2.87 14.11 23.32
CA GLN A 512 1.74 14.91 23.83
C GLN A 512 0.42 14.13 23.81
N GLU A 513 -0.43 14.40 24.81
CA GLU A 513 -1.84 14.00 24.83
C GLU A 513 -2.68 14.85 23.87
N VAL A 514 -3.54 14.19 23.10
CA VAL A 514 -4.37 14.82 22.07
C VAL A 514 -5.80 14.29 22.10
N GLU A 515 -6.75 15.15 21.72
CA GLU A 515 -8.10 14.74 21.34
C GLU A 515 -8.27 15.02 19.84
N VAL A 516 -8.68 14.03 19.07
CA VAL A 516 -8.71 14.05 17.60
C VAL A 516 -10.11 13.78 17.11
N TRP A 517 -10.64 14.70 16.32
CA TRP A 517 -11.86 14.51 15.55
C TRP A 517 -11.45 14.24 14.11
N GLY A 518 -12.00 13.19 13.52
CA GLY A 518 -11.66 12.82 12.15
C GLY A 518 -12.52 11.69 11.63
N TRP A 519 -12.12 11.20 10.47
CA TRP A 519 -12.82 10.15 9.75
C TRP A 519 -11.93 8.90 9.71
N TYR A 520 -12.28 7.91 10.53
CA TYR A 520 -11.65 6.61 10.48
C TYR A 520 -11.98 5.91 9.17
N ARG A 521 -10.94 5.39 8.52
CA ARG A 521 -11.01 4.66 7.25
C ARG A 521 -10.12 3.43 7.34
N ARG A 522 -10.52 2.38 6.64
CA ARG A 522 -9.74 1.14 6.54
C ARG A 522 -9.27 0.95 5.11
N LYS A 523 -7.96 1.07 4.92
CA LYS A 523 -7.22 0.44 3.81
C LYS A 523 -6.55 -0.82 4.40
N ILE A 524 -5.54 -1.35 3.72
CA ILE A 524 -4.60 -2.33 4.32
C ILE A 524 -4.05 -1.79 5.65
N ILE A 525 -3.80 -0.47 5.71
CA ILE A 525 -3.51 0.25 6.94
C ILE A 525 -4.75 1.02 7.40
N PRO A 526 -5.18 0.87 8.67
CA PRO A 526 -6.20 1.72 9.29
C PRO A 526 -5.63 3.12 9.56
N TYR A 527 -6.43 4.15 9.29
CA TYR A 527 -6.05 5.54 9.58
C TYR A 527 -7.25 6.42 9.91
N VAL A 528 -7.00 7.54 10.60
CA VAL A 528 -7.98 8.60 10.84
C VAL A 528 -7.52 9.86 10.10
N GLU A 529 -8.32 10.28 9.12
CA GLU A 529 -8.16 11.56 8.42
C GLU A 529 -8.58 12.68 9.37
N ILE A 530 -7.63 13.55 9.78
CA ILE A 530 -7.89 14.56 10.81
C ILE A 530 -8.80 15.67 10.26
N TYR A 531 -9.92 15.91 10.95
CA TYR A 531 -10.72 17.12 10.77
C TYR A 531 -10.18 18.26 11.65
N LYS A 532 -9.98 17.98 12.93
CA LYS A 532 -9.42 18.91 13.92
C LYS A 532 -8.82 18.11 15.07
N MET A 533 -7.77 18.65 15.68
CA MET A 533 -7.14 18.07 16.87
C MET A 533 -6.91 19.15 17.92
N LYS A 534 -7.01 18.76 19.19
CA LYS A 534 -6.68 19.60 20.35
C LYS A 534 -5.36 19.10 20.93
N ILE A 535 -4.34 19.96 20.92
CA ILE A 535 -2.98 19.67 21.40
C ILE A 535 -2.56 20.81 22.34
N GLY A 536 -2.11 20.50 23.55
CA GLY A 536 -1.69 21.52 24.54
C GLY A 536 -2.78 22.58 24.81
N GLY A 537 -4.05 22.15 24.88
CA GLY A 537 -5.21 23.04 25.01
C GLY A 537 -5.64 23.78 23.73
N ARG A 538 -4.74 23.96 22.75
CA ARG A 538 -4.99 24.69 21.51
C ARG A 538 -5.60 23.81 20.43
N TRP A 539 -6.48 24.39 19.62
CA TRP A 539 -7.10 23.71 18.48
C TRP A 539 -6.31 23.93 17.19
N LYS A 540 -5.96 22.85 16.50
CA LYS A 540 -5.50 22.87 15.11
C LYS A 540 -6.60 22.25 14.24
N LYS A 541 -7.06 22.98 13.23
CA LYS A 541 -8.13 22.56 12.30
C LYS A 541 -7.54 22.33 10.91
N ILE A 542 -8.02 21.31 10.22
CA ILE A 542 -7.69 21.03 8.81
C ILE A 542 -8.89 21.43 7.95
N TYR A 543 -8.61 22.12 6.84
CA TYR A 543 -9.64 22.76 6.01
C TYR A 543 -9.88 22.06 4.67
N THR A 544 -9.13 20.99 4.37
CA THR A 544 -9.20 20.19 3.12
C THR A 544 -10.63 19.75 2.80
N GLN A 545 -11.37 19.26 3.81
CA GLN A 545 -12.80 18.90 3.70
C GLN A 545 -13.70 20.08 3.30
N LYS A 546 -13.46 21.29 3.81
CA LYS A 546 -14.24 22.47 3.43
C LYS A 546 -13.96 22.93 2.01
N LEU A 547 -12.72 22.83 1.56
CA LEU A 547 -12.35 23.12 0.17
C LEU A 547 -13.06 22.17 -0.79
N TYR A 548 -13.10 20.87 -0.46
CA TYR A 548 -13.84 19.88 -1.25
C TYR A 548 -15.33 20.19 -1.36
N TYR A 549 -15.99 20.60 -0.26
CA TYR A 549 -17.39 21.07 -0.31
C TYR A 549 -17.55 22.36 -1.11
N ALA A 550 -16.65 23.34 -0.96
CA ALA A 550 -16.70 24.61 -1.68
C ALA A 550 -16.54 24.41 -3.21
N VAL A 551 -15.60 23.57 -3.64
CA VAL A 551 -15.41 23.23 -5.07
C VAL A 551 -16.64 22.52 -5.65
N ALA A 552 -17.21 21.56 -4.93
CA ALA A 552 -18.41 20.84 -5.38
C ALA A 552 -19.64 21.75 -5.46
N ALA A 553 -19.83 22.65 -4.49
CA ALA A 553 -20.89 23.66 -4.51
C ALA A 553 -20.66 24.69 -5.65
N LEU A 554 -19.41 25.12 -5.87
CA LEU A 554 -19.08 26.05 -6.95
C LEU A 554 -19.29 25.43 -8.33
N LEU A 555 -18.95 24.14 -8.53
CA LEU A 555 -19.28 23.41 -9.76
C LEU A 555 -20.81 23.37 -9.99
N ALA A 556 -21.59 23.11 -8.94
CA ALA A 556 -23.05 23.12 -9.06
C ALA A 556 -23.58 24.51 -9.43
N LEU A 557 -23.12 25.56 -8.73
CA LEU A 557 -23.53 26.95 -8.96
C LEU A 557 -23.12 27.47 -10.35
N LEU A 558 -21.92 27.12 -10.84
CA LEU A 558 -21.47 27.48 -12.19
C LEU A 558 -22.38 26.93 -13.28
N GLY A 559 -23.03 25.77 -13.07
CA GLY A 559 -23.96 25.19 -14.03
C GLY A 559 -25.33 25.86 -14.06
N VAL A 560 -25.75 26.56 -13.00
CA VAL A 560 -27.11 27.12 -12.88
C VAL A 560 -27.43 28.16 -13.98
N PRO A 561 -26.58 29.15 -14.29
CA PRO A 561 -26.87 30.10 -15.36
C PRO A 561 -27.06 29.42 -16.72
N PHE A 562 -26.21 28.45 -17.08
CA PHE A 562 -26.32 27.72 -18.33
C PHE A 562 -27.52 26.76 -18.38
N PHE A 563 -28.14 26.44 -17.24
CA PHE A 563 -29.36 25.62 -17.19
C PHE A 563 -30.65 26.48 -17.28
N LEU A 564 -30.57 27.75 -16.90
CA LEU A 564 -31.70 28.69 -16.91
C LEU A 564 -31.81 29.52 -18.21
N LEU A 565 -30.73 29.58 -18.99
CA LEU A 565 -30.71 30.03 -20.39
C LEU A 565 -31.25 28.93 -21.31
#